data_AF-A0A9Q0NET7-F1
#
_entry.id   AF-A0A9Q0NET7-F1
#
_cell.length_a   1.000
_cell.length_b   1.000
_cell.length_c   1.000
_cell.angle_alpha   90.00
_cell.angle_beta   90.00
_cell.angle_gamma   90.00
#
_symmetry.space_group_name_H-M   'P 1'
#
loop_
_entity.id
_entity.type
_entity.pdbx_description
1 polymer ?
#
loop_
_entity_poly.entity_id
_entity_poly.type
_entity_poly.pdbx_seq_one_letter_code
_entity_poly.pdbx_strand_id
1 'polypeptide(L)'
;MHATMKNNIKLNTLKTGDDPRQSINSSDDCGVVTERRYGCYKLGAIIAGALIILLFVGIVPVLFAVDSSKIILLVTCIMLSIVAILLFLSFGWQRKQVKEQREKFGREWVKTTKRQNKQYKSIPTSSHTSWKFWNTSVKDDGDLGTPVANGMKHQPTHTIADDALKAELTEYTKSCAEKTNFSEEGIKKLHAKDLSLTENVQCFQKCFFESSGIVNENGLNGDRLFEIATAFEKDVSKTKANFQKCSALYKADTTRVIEYYSFSNIFPFSPIVIVGYCDRIIQYYMCIHNMKTTIIFVIVAATVVVCKGTLRQFQQQVNSESFFCGARHNINPREVQMYFQSPTSNATENMKCFAKCLFERIGFVDSKGMVNDNLIKENRYPDELIPSIEKCKPKTPMNNCEISFNVFNCLIKDGIKNNV
;
A
#
# COMPACT_ATOMS: atom_id res chain seq x y z
N MET A 1 24.93 -13.41 -87.72
CA MET A 1 26.13 -13.83 -88.47
C MET A 1 27.20 -12.74 -88.31
N HIS A 2 28.40 -13.11 -87.83
CA HIS A 2 29.72 -12.43 -87.91
C HIS A 2 29.83 -10.96 -87.42
N ALA A 3 30.54 -10.68 -86.31
CA ALA A 3 31.99 -10.37 -86.18
C ALA A 3 32.37 -9.02 -86.84
N THR A 4 32.94 -8.00 -86.18
CA THR A 4 34.32 -7.83 -85.64
C THR A 4 34.41 -6.44 -84.93
N MET A 5 34.95 -6.25 -83.71
CA MET A 5 36.35 -6.19 -83.22
C MET A 5 37.17 -4.91 -83.53
N LYS A 6 37.87 -4.41 -82.47
CA LYS A 6 39.01 -3.43 -82.36
C LYS A 6 38.65 -1.95 -82.12
N ASN A 7 39.22 -1.19 -81.17
CA ASN A 7 40.58 -1.10 -80.59
C ASN A 7 40.53 -0.61 -79.11
N ASN A 8 41.24 -1.23 -78.16
CA ASN A 8 42.61 -0.92 -77.67
C ASN A 8 42.82 0.50 -77.09
N ILE A 9 43.08 0.58 -75.77
CA ILE A 9 44.26 1.21 -75.15
C ILE A 9 44.52 0.52 -73.80
N LYS A 10 45.75 0.03 -73.64
CA LYS A 10 46.36 -0.46 -72.40
C LYS A 10 46.78 0.74 -71.54
N LEU A 11 46.70 0.63 -70.22
CA LEU A 11 47.90 0.81 -69.39
C LEU A 11 47.77 0.07 -68.05
N ASN A 12 48.86 -0.59 -67.71
CA ASN A 12 49.03 -1.50 -66.60
C ASN A 12 49.44 -0.77 -65.30
N THR A 13 48.96 -1.34 -64.19
CA THR A 13 49.67 -1.60 -62.92
C THR A 13 50.30 -0.45 -62.13
N LEU A 14 49.84 -0.29 -60.88
CA LEU A 14 50.69 -0.52 -59.71
C LEU A 14 49.84 -0.80 -58.45
N LYS A 15 50.20 -1.91 -57.79
CA LYS A 15 49.71 -2.40 -56.50
C LYS A 15 50.29 -1.57 -55.35
N THR A 16 49.46 -1.26 -54.36
CA THR A 16 49.70 -1.25 -52.90
C THR A 16 48.33 -1.00 -52.27
N GLY A 17 47.78 -1.71 -51.30
CA GLY A 17 48.22 -2.73 -50.37
C GLY A 17 46.98 -2.97 -49.49
N ASP A 18 46.62 -4.23 -49.26
CA ASP A 18 45.41 -4.63 -48.57
C ASP A 18 45.45 -4.26 -47.07
N ASP A 19 44.43 -3.57 -46.60
CA ASP A 19 44.14 -3.36 -45.17
C ASP A 19 42.73 -3.90 -44.88
N PRO A 20 42.56 -5.08 -44.26
CA PRO A 20 41.25 -5.63 -43.99
C PRO A 20 40.73 -5.04 -42.67
N ARG A 21 40.06 -3.89 -42.75
CA ARG A 21 39.01 -3.55 -41.77
C ARG A 21 37.83 -4.49 -42.00
N GLN A 22 37.90 -5.67 -41.40
CA GLN A 22 36.74 -6.51 -41.16
C GLN A 22 35.76 -5.74 -40.26
N SER A 23 34.64 -5.34 -40.87
CA SER A 23 33.39 -5.05 -40.20
C SER A 23 33.00 -6.25 -39.34
N ILE A 24 33.21 -6.14 -38.03
CA ILE A 24 32.54 -7.01 -37.06
C ILE A 24 31.08 -6.61 -37.07
N ASN A 25 30.30 -7.29 -37.91
CA ASN A 25 28.86 -7.43 -37.75
C ASN A 25 28.64 -8.16 -36.42
N SER A 26 28.60 -7.38 -35.32
CA SER A 26 28.13 -7.85 -34.03
C SER A 26 26.65 -8.15 -34.22
N SER A 27 26.36 -9.44 -34.38
CA SER A 27 25.01 -9.96 -34.51
C SER A 27 24.19 -9.52 -33.30
N ASP A 28 23.16 -8.75 -33.61
CA ASP A 28 21.97 -8.51 -32.80
C ASP A 28 21.27 -9.84 -32.50
N ASP A 29 21.81 -10.61 -31.57
CA ASP A 29 21.04 -11.62 -30.85
C ASP A 29 20.99 -11.21 -29.38
N CYS A 30 20.33 -10.07 -29.17
CA CYS A 30 19.77 -9.68 -27.88
C CYS A 30 18.63 -10.67 -27.63
N GLY A 31 19.01 -11.88 -27.21
CA GLY A 31 18.10 -12.98 -26.94
C GLY A 31 16.97 -12.46 -26.08
N VAL A 32 15.79 -12.42 -26.71
CA VAL A 32 14.51 -12.04 -26.10
C VAL A 32 14.47 -12.73 -24.75
N VAL A 33 14.66 -11.95 -23.68
CA VAL A 33 14.45 -12.41 -22.30
C VAL A 33 12.95 -12.68 -22.22
N THR A 34 12.56 -13.89 -22.63
CA THR A 34 11.19 -14.35 -22.64
C THR A 34 10.71 -14.28 -21.20
N GLU A 35 9.95 -13.23 -20.94
CA GLU A 35 8.81 -13.20 -20.04
C GLU A 35 8.77 -14.44 -19.14
N ARG A 36 9.41 -14.36 -17.96
CA ARG A 36 9.25 -15.39 -16.92
C ARG A 36 7.79 -15.34 -16.48
N ARG A 37 6.94 -16.08 -17.20
CA ARG A 37 5.53 -16.24 -16.90
C ARG A 37 5.41 -16.87 -15.52
N TYR A 38 5.07 -16.05 -14.54
CA TYR A 38 4.62 -16.50 -13.24
C TYR A 38 3.25 -17.19 -13.40
N GLY A 39 3.25 -18.44 -13.86
CA GLY A 39 2.06 -19.27 -14.07
C GLY A 39 1.28 -19.62 -12.79
N CYS A 40 1.72 -19.15 -11.62
CA CYS A 40 1.09 -19.42 -10.33
C CYS A 40 -0.19 -18.62 -10.08
N TYR A 41 -0.44 -17.52 -10.82
CA TYR A 41 -1.59 -16.64 -10.55
C TYR A 41 -2.94 -17.23 -10.98
N LYS A 42 -2.98 -18.05 -12.04
CA LYS A 42 -4.25 -18.58 -12.57
C LYS A 42 -4.94 -19.53 -11.58
N LEU A 43 -4.19 -20.42 -10.95
CA LEU A 43 -4.76 -21.38 -10.02
C LEU A 43 -5.17 -20.71 -8.69
N GLY A 44 -4.40 -19.73 -8.22
CA GLY A 44 -4.79 -18.92 -7.06
C GLY A 44 -6.10 -18.16 -7.28
N ALA A 45 -6.30 -17.60 -8.47
CA ALA A 45 -7.55 -16.94 -8.85
C ALA A 45 -8.75 -17.91 -8.89
N ILE A 46 -8.56 -19.14 -9.39
CA ILE A 46 -9.61 -20.16 -9.42
C ILE A 46 -10.01 -20.58 -7.99
N ILE A 47 -9.03 -20.82 -7.10
CA ILE A 47 -9.30 -21.20 -5.70
C ILE A 47 -10.02 -20.05 -4.96
N ALA A 48 -9.59 -18.80 -5.16
CA ALA A 48 -10.25 -17.65 -4.58
C ALA A 48 -11.70 -17.50 -5.08
N GLY A 49 -11.93 -17.68 -6.39
CA GLY A 49 -13.28 -17.68 -6.97
C GLY A 49 -14.17 -18.77 -6.39
N ALA A 50 -13.64 -19.99 -6.21
CA ALA A 50 -14.37 -21.10 -5.61
C ALA A 50 -14.78 -20.81 -4.15
N LEU A 51 -13.90 -20.19 -3.35
CA LEU A 51 -14.21 -19.80 -1.98
C LEU A 51 -15.30 -18.73 -1.91
N ILE A 52 -15.27 -17.75 -2.83
CA ILE A 52 -16.29 -16.70 -2.93
C ILE A 52 -17.65 -17.34 -3.28
N ILE A 53 -17.69 -18.20 -4.29
CA ILE A 53 -18.93 -18.90 -4.69
C ILE A 53 -19.47 -19.73 -3.53
N LEU A 54 -18.62 -20.44 -2.80
CA LEU A 54 -19.03 -21.25 -1.66
C LEU A 54 -19.58 -20.39 -0.50
N LEU A 55 -19.01 -19.20 -0.27
CA LEU A 55 -19.55 -18.22 0.67
C LEU A 55 -20.93 -17.70 0.23
N PHE A 56 -21.10 -17.33 -1.04
CA PHE A 56 -22.38 -16.81 -1.53
C PHE A 56 -23.48 -17.89 -1.51
N VAL A 57 -23.18 -19.08 -2.02
CA VAL A 57 -24.15 -20.19 -2.08
C VAL A 57 -24.47 -20.72 -0.68
N GLY A 58 -23.53 -20.69 0.26
CA GLY A 58 -23.77 -21.16 1.63
C GLY A 58 -24.45 -20.14 2.53
N ILE A 59 -24.01 -18.88 2.52
CA ILE A 59 -24.46 -17.86 3.48
C ILE A 59 -25.78 -17.24 3.04
N VAL A 60 -25.93 -16.90 1.76
CA VAL A 60 -27.10 -16.12 1.30
C VAL A 60 -28.41 -16.88 1.55
N PRO A 61 -28.57 -18.17 1.18
CA PRO A 61 -29.82 -18.88 1.42
C PRO A 61 -30.14 -19.04 2.91
N VAL A 62 -29.13 -19.24 3.75
CA VAL A 62 -29.30 -19.39 5.21
C VAL A 62 -29.77 -18.09 5.85
N LEU A 63 -29.26 -16.94 5.38
CA LEU A 63 -29.70 -15.63 5.86
C LEU A 63 -31.16 -15.33 5.51
N PHE A 64 -31.69 -15.89 4.41
CA PHE A 64 -33.08 -15.69 3.99
C PHE A 64 -34.04 -16.77 4.54
N ALA A 65 -33.56 -17.97 4.83
CA ALA A 65 -34.42 -19.10 5.21
C ALA A 65 -34.64 -19.24 6.72
N VAL A 66 -33.84 -18.60 7.57
CA VAL A 66 -33.84 -18.87 9.02
C VAL A 66 -33.99 -17.58 9.83
N ASP A 67 -35.10 -17.44 10.55
CA ASP A 67 -35.35 -16.27 11.42
C ASP A 67 -34.61 -16.35 12.77
N SER A 68 -34.16 -17.54 13.16
CA SER A 68 -33.48 -17.77 14.43
C SER A 68 -32.03 -17.30 14.38
N SER A 69 -31.73 -16.23 15.13
CA SER A 69 -30.38 -15.68 15.27
C SER A 69 -29.35 -16.70 15.77
N LYS A 70 -29.76 -17.66 16.61
CA LYS A 70 -28.88 -18.71 17.13
C LYS A 70 -28.42 -19.68 16.04
N ILE A 71 -29.33 -20.04 15.12
CA ILE A 71 -29.03 -20.95 14.02
C ILE A 71 -28.14 -20.24 12.99
N ILE A 72 -28.43 -18.98 12.67
CA ILE A 72 -27.59 -18.16 11.79
C ILE A 72 -26.16 -18.09 12.34
N LEU A 73 -25.99 -17.83 13.64
CA LEU A 73 -24.67 -17.77 14.28
C LEU A 73 -23.92 -19.10 14.14
N LEU A 74 -24.59 -20.23 14.45
CA LEU A 74 -23.98 -21.55 14.42
C LEU A 74 -23.54 -21.94 13.00
N VAL A 75 -24.41 -21.71 12.00
CA VAL A 75 -24.08 -21.99 10.59
C VAL A 75 -22.95 -21.09 10.11
N THR A 76 -22.96 -19.81 10.46
CA THR A 76 -21.89 -18.87 10.09
C THR A 76 -20.54 -19.29 10.70
N CYS A 77 -20.52 -19.72 11.97
CA CYS A 77 -19.32 -20.24 12.63
C CYS A 77 -18.75 -21.49 11.94
N ILE A 78 -19.62 -22.43 11.55
CA ILE A 78 -19.20 -23.65 10.82
C ILE A 78 -18.60 -23.27 9.46
N MET A 79 -19.25 -22.39 8.70
CA MET A 79 -18.77 -21.96 7.40
C MET A 79 -17.42 -21.24 7.48
N LEU A 80 -17.24 -20.35 8.47
CA LEU A 80 -15.96 -19.67 8.71
C LEU A 80 -14.85 -20.67 9.07
N SER A 81 -15.16 -21.69 9.86
CA SER A 81 -14.21 -22.75 10.20
C SER A 81 -13.77 -23.55 8.97
N ILE A 82 -14.72 -23.89 8.08
CA ILE A 82 -14.42 -24.57 6.81
C ILE A 82 -13.54 -23.71 5.92
N VAL A 83 -13.86 -22.41 5.76
CA VAL A 83 -13.04 -21.47 4.97
C VAL A 83 -11.64 -21.37 5.53
N ALA A 84 -11.47 -21.29 6.85
CA ALA A 84 -10.17 -21.25 7.50
C ALA A 84 -9.33 -22.52 7.21
N ILE A 85 -9.94 -23.70 7.28
CA ILE A 85 -9.28 -24.97 6.96
C ILE A 85 -8.85 -25.01 5.48
N LEU A 86 -9.74 -24.60 4.56
CA LEU A 86 -9.43 -24.56 3.13
C LEU A 86 -8.29 -23.59 2.81
N LEU A 87 -8.28 -22.42 3.45
CA LEU A 87 -7.17 -21.46 3.33
C LEU A 87 -5.87 -22.07 3.85
N PHE A 88 -5.89 -22.73 5.01
CA PHE A 88 -4.71 -23.38 5.59
C PHE A 88 -4.14 -24.47 4.66
N LEU A 89 -4.99 -25.32 4.10
CA LEU A 89 -4.60 -26.34 3.13
C LEU A 89 -4.03 -25.72 1.85
N SER A 90 -4.66 -24.64 1.35
CA SER A 90 -4.18 -23.91 0.17
C SER A 90 -2.79 -23.30 0.39
N PHE A 91 -2.52 -22.74 1.58
CA PHE A 91 -1.20 -22.21 1.92
C PHE A 91 -0.15 -23.31 2.06
N GLY A 92 -0.50 -24.44 2.68
CA GLY A 92 0.38 -25.61 2.75
C GLY A 92 0.77 -26.10 1.36
N TRP A 93 -0.21 -26.17 0.46
CA TRP A 93 0.01 -26.58 -0.92
C TRP A 93 0.88 -25.59 -1.70
N GLN A 94 0.64 -24.28 -1.58
CA GLN A 94 1.47 -23.25 -2.20
C GLN A 94 2.92 -23.30 -1.72
N ARG A 95 3.15 -23.49 -0.42
CA ARG A 95 4.50 -23.64 0.14
C ARG A 95 5.23 -24.85 -0.45
N LYS A 96 4.53 -25.98 -0.59
CA LYS A 96 5.08 -27.19 -1.21
C LYS A 96 5.47 -26.94 -2.67
N GLN A 97 4.60 -26.30 -3.45
CA GLN A 97 4.88 -25.95 -4.84
C GLN A 97 6.10 -25.03 -4.99
N VAL A 98 6.23 -24.01 -4.15
CA VAL A 98 7.41 -23.10 -4.18
C VAL A 98 8.70 -23.86 -3.88
N LYS A 99 8.68 -24.83 -2.96
CA LYS A 99 9.85 -25.66 -2.66
C LYS A 99 10.26 -26.50 -3.86
N GLU A 100 9.32 -27.21 -4.49
CA GLU A 100 9.59 -28.04 -5.67
C GLU A 100 10.13 -27.22 -6.85
N GLN A 101 9.62 -26.01 -7.06
CA GLN A 101 10.12 -25.10 -8.10
C GLN A 101 11.55 -24.64 -7.82
N ARG A 102 11.87 -24.24 -6.59
CA ARG A 102 13.24 -23.85 -6.20
C ARG A 102 14.22 -24.99 -6.41
N GLU A 103 13.84 -26.22 -6.10
CA GLU A 103 14.68 -27.39 -6.33
C GLU A 103 14.89 -27.68 -7.82
N LYS A 104 13.85 -27.56 -8.66
CA LYS A 104 13.98 -27.70 -10.12
C LYS A 104 14.90 -26.63 -10.71
N PHE A 105 14.70 -25.36 -10.37
CA PHE A 105 15.55 -24.26 -10.85
C PHE A 105 16.98 -24.37 -10.33
N GLY A 106 17.18 -24.78 -9.07
CA GLY A 106 18.51 -25.01 -8.51
C GLY A 106 19.26 -26.11 -9.27
N ARG A 107 18.59 -27.22 -9.60
CA ARG A 107 19.19 -28.31 -10.40
C ARG A 107 19.57 -27.85 -11.81
N GLU A 108 18.72 -27.12 -12.50
CA GLU A 108 19.01 -26.62 -13.85
C GLU A 108 20.13 -25.56 -13.84
N TRP A 109 20.13 -24.66 -12.86
CA TRP A 109 21.21 -23.69 -12.70
C TRP A 109 22.57 -24.37 -12.48
N VAL A 110 22.65 -25.37 -11.59
CA VAL A 110 23.89 -26.13 -11.38
C VAL A 110 24.37 -26.83 -12.65
N LYS A 111 23.46 -27.38 -13.48
CA LYS A 111 23.83 -28.00 -14.76
C LYS A 111 24.39 -26.98 -15.74
N THR A 112 23.76 -25.81 -15.86
CA THR A 112 24.20 -24.73 -16.76
C THR A 112 25.57 -24.17 -16.34
N THR A 113 25.77 -23.91 -15.04
CA THR A 113 27.06 -23.45 -14.51
C THR A 113 28.17 -24.47 -14.75
N LYS A 114 27.90 -25.77 -14.59
CA LYS A 114 28.88 -26.84 -14.91
C LYS A 114 29.25 -26.85 -16.40
N ARG A 115 28.30 -26.59 -17.31
CA ARG A 115 28.58 -26.52 -18.77
C ARG A 115 29.44 -25.31 -19.12
N GLN A 116 29.13 -24.14 -18.56
CA GLN A 116 29.93 -22.93 -18.75
C GLN A 116 31.36 -23.10 -18.22
N ASN A 117 31.53 -23.64 -17.01
CA ASN A 117 32.86 -23.90 -16.46
C ASN A 117 33.69 -24.91 -17.28
N LYS A 118 33.06 -25.89 -17.94
CA LYS A 118 33.77 -26.80 -18.86
C LYS A 118 34.27 -26.07 -20.11
N GLN A 119 33.48 -25.16 -20.68
CA GLN A 119 33.88 -24.36 -21.85
C GLN A 119 35.07 -23.43 -21.55
N TYR A 120 35.09 -22.79 -20.37
CA TYR A 120 36.23 -21.95 -19.98
C TYR A 120 37.54 -22.75 -19.80
N LYS A 121 37.46 -24.01 -19.40
CA LYS A 121 38.63 -24.87 -19.18
C LYS A 121 39.25 -25.43 -20.47
N SER A 122 38.53 -25.37 -21.59
CA SER A 122 38.99 -25.84 -22.90
C SER A 122 39.58 -24.74 -23.78
N ILE A 123 39.71 -23.50 -23.31
CA ILE A 123 40.44 -22.46 -24.03
C ILE A 123 41.93 -22.79 -23.89
N PRO A 124 42.62 -23.25 -24.94
CA PRO A 124 44.05 -23.50 -24.85
C PRO A 124 44.74 -22.18 -24.55
N THR A 125 45.50 -22.13 -23.47
CA THR A 125 46.43 -21.04 -23.19
C THR A 125 47.48 -21.02 -24.28
N SER A 126 47.19 -20.36 -25.41
CA SER A 126 48.20 -19.99 -26.37
C SER A 126 49.11 -18.97 -25.70
N SER A 127 50.31 -19.45 -25.40
CA SER A 127 51.55 -18.75 -25.09
C SER A 127 51.61 -17.25 -25.44
N HIS A 128 52.23 -16.51 -24.51
CA HIS A 128 52.68 -15.12 -24.59
C HIS A 128 51.63 -14.04 -24.33
N THR A 129 51.49 -13.64 -23.07
CA THR A 129 51.86 -12.28 -22.65
C THR A 129 51.97 -12.19 -21.13
N SER A 130 52.91 -11.34 -20.71
CA SER A 130 53.56 -11.22 -19.41
C SER A 130 52.60 -10.88 -18.26
N TRP A 131 52.44 -11.82 -17.32
CA TRP A 131 51.89 -11.58 -15.97
C TRP A 131 52.97 -11.73 -14.89
N LYS A 132 54.20 -11.26 -15.16
CA LYS A 132 55.23 -11.06 -14.13
C LYS A 132 55.25 -9.59 -13.70
N PHE A 133 54.29 -9.16 -12.89
CA PHE A 133 54.32 -7.80 -12.32
C PHE A 133 54.06 -7.71 -10.81
N TRP A 134 53.90 -8.82 -10.08
CA TRP A 134 53.69 -8.79 -8.63
C TRP A 134 54.61 -9.73 -7.84
N ASN A 135 55.89 -9.78 -8.20
CA ASN A 135 56.87 -10.51 -7.39
C ASN A 135 58.26 -9.85 -7.44
N THR A 136 58.36 -8.63 -6.91
CA THR A 136 59.65 -8.08 -6.46
C THR A 136 59.69 -8.18 -4.94
N SER A 137 60.39 -9.22 -4.50
CA SER A 137 60.80 -9.45 -3.13
C SER A 137 61.82 -8.38 -2.73
N VAL A 138 61.45 -7.51 -1.80
CA VAL A 138 62.43 -6.75 -1.01
C VAL A 138 62.96 -7.73 0.03
N LYS A 139 64.22 -8.14 -0.12
CA LYS A 139 65.03 -8.70 0.96
C LYS A 139 65.79 -7.53 1.55
N ASP A 140 65.50 -7.18 2.80
CA ASP A 140 66.46 -6.54 3.68
C ASP A 140 66.42 -7.30 5.01
N ASP A 141 67.60 -7.78 5.40
CA ASP A 141 67.89 -8.48 6.63
C ASP A 141 67.90 -7.50 7.82
N GLY A 142 67.44 -7.94 9.01
CA GLY A 142 67.75 -7.22 10.25
C GLY A 142 66.70 -7.25 11.35
N ASP A 143 66.76 -8.31 12.15
CA ASP A 143 66.53 -8.42 13.61
C ASP A 143 65.35 -7.79 14.39
N LEU A 144 64.74 -8.70 15.16
CA LEU A 144 64.03 -8.59 16.45
C LEU A 144 62.88 -7.58 16.64
N GLY A 145 61.66 -8.13 16.76
CA GLY A 145 60.58 -7.56 17.57
C GLY A 145 59.16 -7.92 17.13
N THR A 146 58.57 -8.99 17.68
CA THR A 146 57.10 -9.17 17.75
C THR A 146 56.54 -8.47 19.00
N PRO A 147 55.23 -8.17 19.12
CA PRO A 147 54.20 -7.91 18.09
C PRO A 147 53.30 -6.69 18.44
N VAL A 148 52.85 -5.90 17.45
CA VAL A 148 51.65 -5.04 17.63
C VAL A 148 50.84 -5.02 16.35
N ALA A 149 49.70 -5.72 16.37
CA ALA A 149 48.67 -5.60 15.35
C ALA A 149 47.94 -4.27 15.53
N ASN A 150 48.48 -3.20 14.92
CA ASN A 150 47.75 -1.96 14.74
C ASN A 150 46.86 -2.11 13.50
N GLY A 151 45.56 -2.30 13.74
CA GLY A 151 44.55 -2.25 12.70
C GLY A 151 44.58 -0.91 11.97
N MET A 152 45.03 -0.92 10.72
CA MET A 152 44.80 0.18 9.78
C MET A 152 43.29 0.34 9.62
N LYS A 153 42.72 1.31 10.35
CA LYS A 153 41.41 1.86 10.03
C LYS A 153 41.54 2.55 8.67
N HIS A 154 40.94 1.96 7.65
CA HIS A 154 40.70 2.66 6.39
C HIS A 154 39.91 3.93 6.71
N GLN A 155 40.56 5.08 6.54
CA GLN A 155 39.91 6.38 6.66
C GLN A 155 39.13 6.59 5.34
N PRO A 156 37.79 6.68 5.39
CA PRO A 156 36.99 6.85 4.18
C PRO A 156 37.36 8.18 3.53
N THR A 157 37.78 8.12 2.28
CA THR A 157 38.04 9.28 1.42
C THR A 157 36.69 9.86 1.02
N HIS A 158 36.08 10.66 1.91
CA HIS A 158 34.98 11.54 1.51
C HIS A 158 35.54 12.52 0.49
N THR A 159 35.05 12.45 -0.73
CA THR A 159 35.55 13.29 -1.81
C THR A 159 34.84 14.64 -1.79
N ILE A 160 35.55 15.72 -2.09
CA ILE A 160 35.02 17.10 -2.14
C ILE A 160 33.78 17.21 -3.06
N ALA A 161 33.63 16.29 -4.02
CA ALA A 161 32.47 16.20 -4.91
C ALA A 161 31.16 15.82 -4.20
N ASP A 162 31.23 15.03 -3.12
CA ASP A 162 30.04 14.57 -2.41
C ASP A 162 29.35 15.71 -1.66
N ASP A 163 30.11 16.63 -1.07
CA ASP A 163 29.57 17.75 -0.30
C ASP A 163 28.95 18.82 -1.21
N ALA A 164 29.51 19.02 -2.41
CA ALA A 164 28.93 19.90 -3.42
C ALA A 164 27.55 19.39 -3.89
N LEU A 165 27.43 18.09 -4.15
CA LEU A 165 26.15 17.47 -4.54
C LEU A 165 25.10 17.54 -3.43
N LYS A 166 25.52 17.40 -2.16
CA LYS A 166 24.62 17.57 -1.00
C LYS A 166 24.08 19.00 -0.88
N ALA A 167 24.93 20.00 -1.13
CA ALA A 167 24.51 21.39 -1.13
C ALA A 167 23.51 21.67 -2.26
N GLU A 168 23.78 21.16 -3.46
CA GLU A 168 22.90 21.26 -4.64
C GLU A 168 21.50 20.68 -4.37
N LEU A 169 21.41 19.47 -3.80
CA LEU A 169 20.13 18.85 -3.46
C LEU A 169 19.37 19.60 -2.37
N THR A 170 20.08 20.26 -1.45
CA THR A 170 19.48 21.11 -0.43
C THR A 170 18.86 22.36 -1.05
N GLU A 171 19.50 22.93 -2.07
CA GLU A 171 18.96 24.05 -2.84
C GLU A 171 17.70 23.65 -3.63
N TYR A 172 17.70 22.49 -4.29
CA TYR A 172 16.50 21.96 -4.96
C TYR A 172 15.34 21.73 -3.99
N THR A 173 15.63 21.25 -2.78
CA THR A 173 14.62 21.06 -1.72
C THR A 173 13.96 22.40 -1.37
N LYS A 174 14.74 23.47 -1.18
CA LYS A 174 14.21 24.80 -0.88
C LYS A 174 13.41 25.38 -2.04
N SER A 175 13.97 25.37 -3.25
CA SER A 175 13.31 25.91 -4.45
C SER A 175 11.98 25.19 -4.75
N CYS A 176 11.93 23.87 -4.62
CA CYS A 176 10.70 23.12 -4.84
C CYS A 176 9.68 23.31 -3.73
N ALA A 177 10.10 23.51 -2.49
CA ALA A 177 9.19 23.82 -1.39
C ALA A 177 8.49 25.16 -1.63
N GLU A 178 9.25 26.19 -2.02
CA GLU A 178 8.72 27.51 -2.39
C GLU A 178 7.76 27.43 -3.58
N LYS A 179 8.15 26.75 -4.67
CA LYS A 179 7.31 26.62 -5.89
C LYS A 179 5.99 25.91 -5.65
N THR A 180 5.94 24.99 -4.69
CA THR A 180 4.77 24.13 -4.45
C THR A 180 3.99 24.53 -3.18
N ASN A 181 4.37 25.64 -2.53
CA ASN A 181 3.84 26.04 -1.23
C ASN A 181 3.91 24.90 -0.19
N PHE A 182 4.96 24.09 -0.23
CA PHE A 182 5.17 22.99 0.69
C PHE A 182 5.86 23.50 1.95
N SER A 183 5.21 23.40 3.11
CA SER A 183 5.73 24.00 4.35
C SER A 183 6.99 23.29 4.85
N GLU A 184 7.81 24.00 5.64
CA GLU A 184 8.98 23.42 6.31
C GLU A 184 8.59 22.28 7.26
N GLU A 185 7.43 22.36 7.92
CA GLU A 185 6.87 21.25 8.70
C GLU A 185 6.55 20.05 7.81
N GLY A 186 6.06 20.28 6.60
CA GLY A 186 5.88 19.24 5.58
C GLY A 186 7.20 18.56 5.22
N ILE A 187 8.28 19.33 5.05
CA ILE A 187 9.63 18.79 4.81
C ILE A 187 10.10 17.96 6.01
N LYS A 188 9.92 18.46 7.24
CA LYS A 188 10.24 17.72 8.48
C LYS A 188 9.44 16.42 8.60
N LYS A 189 8.15 16.43 8.25
CA LYS A 189 7.28 15.24 8.19
C LYS A 189 7.73 14.26 7.10
N LEU A 190 8.12 14.76 5.94
CA LEU A 190 8.68 13.96 4.85
C LEU A 190 9.96 13.24 5.30
N HIS A 191 10.86 13.95 6.01
CA HIS A 191 12.05 13.36 6.63
C HIS A 191 11.71 12.33 7.72
N ALA A 192 10.65 12.59 8.49
CA ALA A 192 10.10 11.66 9.47
C ALA A 192 9.34 10.48 8.85
N LYS A 193 9.19 10.46 7.51
CA LYS A 193 8.46 9.46 6.72
C LYS A 193 6.96 9.44 7.00
N ASP A 194 6.43 10.54 7.50
CA ASP A 194 5.00 10.83 7.50
C ASP A 194 4.62 11.31 6.11
N LEU A 195 4.23 10.34 5.28
CA LEU A 195 3.77 10.53 3.91
C LEU A 195 2.24 10.66 3.89
N SER A 196 1.66 11.44 4.79
CA SER A 196 0.25 11.83 4.67
C SER A 196 0.06 12.49 3.31
N LEU A 197 -0.71 11.82 2.42
CA LEU A 197 -0.88 12.23 1.03
C LEU A 197 -1.69 13.52 0.97
N THR A 198 -1.00 14.65 0.96
CA THR A 198 -1.56 15.91 0.48
C THR A 198 -1.10 16.14 -0.96
N GLU A 199 -1.93 16.82 -1.75
CA GLU A 199 -1.63 17.19 -3.14
C GLU A 199 -0.27 17.92 -3.25
N ASN A 200 0.05 18.74 -2.25
CA ASN A 200 1.30 19.49 -2.17
C ASN A 200 2.55 18.56 -2.08
N VAL A 201 2.45 17.39 -1.44
CA VAL A 201 3.57 16.42 -1.37
C VAL A 201 3.90 15.86 -2.76
N GLN A 202 2.88 15.58 -3.58
CA GLN A 202 3.07 15.03 -4.92
C GLN A 202 3.73 16.04 -5.86
N CYS A 203 3.25 17.28 -5.81
CA CYS A 203 3.84 18.39 -6.56
C CYS A 203 5.29 18.65 -6.14
N PHE A 204 5.58 18.65 -4.83
CA PHE A 204 6.92 18.81 -4.30
C PHE A 204 7.87 17.70 -4.78
N GLN A 205 7.45 16.44 -4.68
CA GLN A 205 8.26 15.29 -5.12
C GLN A 205 8.56 15.35 -6.61
N LYS A 206 7.55 15.66 -7.44
CA LYS A 206 7.75 15.82 -8.89
C LYS A 206 8.78 16.90 -9.19
N CYS A 207 8.61 18.09 -8.60
CA CYS A 207 9.56 19.19 -8.76
C CYS A 207 10.99 18.78 -8.35
N PHE A 208 11.14 18.09 -7.23
CA PHE A 208 12.44 17.66 -6.72
C PHE A 208 13.12 16.66 -7.67
N PHE A 209 12.38 15.68 -8.19
CA PHE A 209 12.94 14.69 -9.12
C PHE A 209 13.32 15.29 -10.47
N GLU A 210 12.55 16.26 -10.97
CA GLU A 210 12.87 17.01 -12.18
C GLU A 210 14.10 17.92 -11.96
N SER A 211 14.13 18.68 -10.86
CA SER A 211 15.21 19.62 -10.56
C SER A 211 16.53 18.91 -10.26
N SER A 212 16.49 17.74 -9.61
CA SER A 212 17.68 16.92 -9.35
C SER A 212 18.20 16.17 -10.58
N GLY A 213 17.46 16.19 -11.69
CA GLY A 213 17.81 15.48 -12.93
C GLY A 213 17.64 13.96 -12.85
N ILE A 214 16.96 13.45 -11.81
CA ILE A 214 16.60 12.02 -11.69
C ILE A 214 15.50 11.67 -12.70
N VAL A 215 14.60 12.62 -12.99
CA VAL A 215 13.59 12.51 -14.04
C VAL A 215 13.82 13.65 -15.03
N ASN A 216 13.89 13.32 -16.31
CA ASN A 216 13.99 14.28 -17.41
C ASN A 216 12.96 13.93 -18.50
N GLU A 217 12.96 14.68 -19.60
CA GLU A 217 12.07 14.45 -20.75
C GLU A 217 12.22 13.05 -21.37
N ASN A 218 13.40 12.43 -21.21
CA ASN A 218 13.69 11.08 -21.68
C ASN A 218 13.35 10.00 -20.63
N GLY A 219 12.78 10.38 -19.48
CA GLY A 219 12.39 9.51 -18.39
C GLY A 219 13.38 9.48 -17.22
N LEU A 220 13.58 8.30 -16.63
CA LEU A 220 14.41 8.13 -15.44
C LEU A 220 15.91 8.09 -15.78
N ASN A 221 16.68 9.02 -15.22
CA ASN A 221 18.14 9.06 -15.31
C ASN A 221 18.77 8.22 -14.19
N GLY A 222 19.11 6.97 -14.51
CA GLY A 222 19.73 6.04 -13.56
C GLY A 222 21.09 6.51 -13.06
N ASP A 223 21.89 7.15 -13.91
CA ASP A 223 23.26 7.55 -13.56
C ASP A 223 23.24 8.65 -12.49
N ARG A 224 22.37 9.67 -12.66
CA ARG A 224 22.17 10.72 -11.66
C ARG A 224 21.65 10.16 -10.33
N LEU A 225 20.74 9.18 -10.39
CA LEU A 225 20.25 8.49 -9.20
C LEU A 225 21.37 7.74 -8.45
N PHE A 226 22.28 7.09 -9.17
CA PHE A 226 23.39 6.34 -8.57
C PHE A 226 24.49 7.26 -8.04
N GLU A 227 24.74 8.39 -8.69
CA GLU A 227 25.62 9.46 -8.20
C GLU A 227 25.13 9.96 -6.84
N ILE A 228 23.83 10.31 -6.76
CA ILE A 228 23.18 10.72 -5.51
C ILE A 228 23.27 9.61 -4.46
N ALA A 229 22.97 8.36 -4.80
CA ALA A 229 23.08 7.24 -3.86
C ALA A 229 24.51 7.06 -3.32
N THR A 230 25.53 7.33 -4.14
CA THR A 230 26.94 7.22 -3.75
C THR A 230 27.33 8.32 -2.76
N ALA A 231 26.97 9.57 -3.04
CA ALA A 231 27.25 10.72 -2.16
C ALA A 231 26.64 10.58 -0.75
N PHE A 232 25.65 9.70 -0.62
CA PHE A 232 24.93 9.42 0.61
C PHE A 232 25.22 8.05 1.22
N GLU A 233 26.32 7.44 0.82
CA GLU A 233 26.84 6.18 1.34
C GLU A 233 25.81 5.04 1.30
N LYS A 234 25.03 4.99 0.22
CA LYS A 234 24.03 3.94 0.04
C LYS A 234 24.58 2.80 -0.75
N ASP A 235 24.00 1.63 -0.48
CA ASP A 235 24.33 0.40 -1.20
C ASP A 235 23.92 0.55 -2.67
N VAL A 236 24.83 1.07 -3.48
CA VAL A 236 24.64 1.33 -4.91
C VAL A 236 24.22 0.05 -5.65
N SER A 237 24.61 -1.13 -5.16
CA SER A 237 24.23 -2.41 -5.77
C SER A 237 22.76 -2.72 -5.55
N LYS A 238 22.27 -2.54 -4.31
CA LYS A 238 20.84 -2.60 -3.99
C LYS A 238 20.07 -1.50 -4.73
N THR A 239 20.72 -0.35 -4.93
CA THR A 239 20.19 0.79 -5.65
C THR A 239 19.92 0.46 -7.12
N LYS A 240 20.94 -0.06 -7.79
CA LYS A 240 20.86 -0.49 -9.18
C LYS A 240 19.84 -1.63 -9.39
N ALA A 241 19.82 -2.60 -8.49
CA ALA A 241 18.92 -3.75 -8.59
C ALA A 241 17.43 -3.37 -8.48
N ASN A 242 17.08 -2.39 -7.65
CA ASN A 242 15.70 -1.91 -7.57
C ASN A 242 15.38 -0.95 -8.72
N PHE A 243 16.32 -0.08 -9.12
CA PHE A 243 16.12 0.79 -10.27
C PHE A 243 15.78 0.00 -11.53
N GLN A 244 16.52 -1.07 -11.82
CA GLN A 244 16.25 -1.95 -12.98
C GLN A 244 14.85 -2.59 -12.95
N LYS A 245 14.26 -2.77 -11.77
CA LYS A 245 12.90 -3.31 -11.63
C LYS A 245 11.85 -2.21 -11.83
N CYS A 246 12.14 -1.00 -11.40
CA CYS A 246 11.23 0.15 -11.51
C CYS A 246 11.24 0.78 -12.89
N SER A 247 12.40 0.84 -13.55
CA SER A 247 12.55 1.50 -14.85
C SER A 247 11.69 0.84 -15.93
N ALA A 248 11.49 -0.49 -15.84
CA ALA A 248 10.59 -1.23 -16.72
C ALA A 248 9.09 -0.87 -16.53
N LEU A 249 8.72 -0.26 -15.40
CA LEU A 249 7.35 0.17 -15.11
C LEU A 249 7.09 1.63 -15.53
N TYR A 250 8.15 2.41 -15.74
CA TYR A 250 8.06 3.79 -16.17
C TYR A 250 7.87 3.83 -17.69
N LYS A 251 6.72 4.33 -18.15
CA LYS A 251 6.48 4.62 -19.57
C LYS A 251 6.55 6.13 -19.76
N ALA A 252 7.46 6.60 -20.61
CA ALA A 252 7.68 8.02 -20.87
C ALA A 252 6.52 8.71 -21.60
N ASP A 253 5.46 7.99 -21.96
CA ASP A 253 4.37 8.49 -22.79
C ASP A 253 2.99 8.11 -22.20
N THR A 254 2.33 9.08 -21.59
CA THR A 254 0.90 9.38 -21.83
C THR A 254 0.49 10.64 -21.09
N THR A 255 0.19 11.68 -21.86
CA THR A 255 -0.29 13.01 -21.45
C THR A 255 -1.72 13.02 -20.86
N ARG A 256 -2.19 11.94 -20.22
CA ARG A 256 -3.53 11.89 -19.63
C ARG A 256 -3.57 11.05 -18.36
N VAL A 257 -3.94 11.74 -17.28
CA VAL A 257 -4.68 11.25 -16.11
C VAL A 257 -3.95 10.17 -15.29
N ILE A 258 -3.18 10.61 -14.28
CA ILE A 258 -2.98 9.82 -13.06
C ILE A 258 -4.22 10.06 -12.19
N GLU A 259 -5.30 9.35 -12.49
CA GLU A 259 -6.35 9.10 -11.50
C GLU A 259 -5.90 7.95 -10.61
N TYR A 260 -5.80 8.25 -9.31
CA TYR A 260 -5.82 7.34 -8.16
C TYR A 260 -5.01 6.05 -8.25
N TYR A 261 -3.94 5.93 -7.45
CA TYR A 261 -3.76 4.82 -6.51
C TYR A 261 -2.71 5.13 -5.43
N SER A 262 -3.11 4.89 -4.19
CA SER A 262 -2.39 5.13 -2.94
C SER A 262 -1.16 4.23 -2.74
N PHE A 263 -0.07 4.81 -2.25
CA PHE A 263 1.05 4.08 -1.63
C PHE A 263 1.30 4.61 -0.23
N SER A 264 1.07 3.77 0.79
CA SER A 264 1.50 4.03 2.16
C SER A 264 2.32 2.86 2.73
N ASN A 265 3.31 3.29 3.52
CA ASN A 265 4.20 2.56 4.44
C ASN A 265 5.47 1.94 3.87
N ILE A 266 6.58 2.67 4.06
CA ILE A 266 7.96 2.21 4.35
C ILE A 266 8.78 3.27 5.17
N PHE A 267 8.96 3.02 6.47
CA PHE A 267 10.18 2.92 7.34
C PHE A 267 11.49 3.75 7.15
N PRO A 268 12.34 3.99 8.22
CA PRO A 268 12.56 5.20 9.08
C PRO A 268 14.01 5.83 9.02
N PHE A 269 14.20 7.03 9.59
CA PHE A 269 15.43 7.82 9.87
C PHE A 269 16.32 8.40 8.74
N SER A 270 16.83 9.60 9.02
CA SER A 270 17.68 10.47 8.22
C SER A 270 19.18 10.10 8.24
N PRO A 271 20.01 10.59 7.30
CA PRO A 271 19.61 11.15 6.03
C PRO A 271 20.02 10.18 4.87
N ILE A 272 19.17 10.19 3.86
CA ILE A 272 19.34 9.81 2.44
C ILE A 272 19.57 8.36 1.99
N VAL A 273 18.56 7.46 2.02
CA VAL A 273 18.51 6.32 1.06
C VAL A 273 17.43 6.57 0.03
N ILE A 274 17.80 7.01 -1.17
CA ILE A 274 17.02 6.58 -2.35
C ILE A 274 17.56 5.22 -2.73
N VAL A 275 16.60 4.32 -2.77
CA VAL A 275 16.62 2.98 -3.30
C VAL A 275 16.59 1.84 -2.29
N GLY A 276 15.40 1.26 -2.27
CA GLY A 276 15.14 0.05 -1.52
C GLY A 276 13.72 -0.43 -1.57
N TYR A 277 12.79 0.12 -2.37
CA TYR A 277 11.37 -0.15 -2.14
C TYR A 277 10.49 -0.14 -3.39
N CYS A 278 10.66 -1.14 -4.25
CA CYS A 278 9.58 -1.48 -5.19
C CYS A 278 9.25 -2.96 -5.30
N ASP A 279 10.12 -3.89 -4.91
CA ASP A 279 9.88 -5.30 -5.31
C ASP A 279 9.46 -6.28 -4.19
N ARG A 280 9.30 -5.81 -2.95
CA ARG A 280 8.64 -6.63 -1.90
C ARG A 280 7.36 -6.03 -1.39
N ILE A 281 6.99 -4.83 -1.81
CA ILE A 281 5.72 -4.24 -1.38
C ILE A 281 4.68 -4.33 -2.47
N ILE A 282 5.01 -4.41 -3.76
CA ILE A 282 3.99 -4.58 -4.84
C ILE A 282 3.65 -6.06 -5.11
N GLN A 283 4.62 -6.98 -5.11
CA GLN A 283 4.32 -8.43 -5.18
C GLN A 283 3.70 -8.97 -3.88
N TYR A 284 4.10 -8.43 -2.73
CA TYR A 284 3.46 -8.75 -1.46
C TYR A 284 2.14 -7.97 -1.34
N TYR A 285 1.99 -6.72 -1.82
CA TYR A 285 0.68 -6.01 -1.86
C TYR A 285 -0.29 -6.65 -2.84
N MET A 286 0.03 -7.06 -4.08
CA MET A 286 -1.02 -7.66 -4.94
C MET A 286 -1.47 -9.03 -4.42
N CYS A 287 -0.62 -9.74 -3.68
CA CYS A 287 -0.95 -10.99 -3.00
C CYS A 287 -1.69 -10.74 -1.65
N ILE A 288 -1.27 -9.75 -0.88
CA ILE A 288 -1.89 -9.29 0.37
C ILE A 288 -3.11 -8.43 0.13
N HIS A 289 -3.31 -7.77 -1.01
CA HIS A 289 -4.47 -6.93 -1.28
C HIS A 289 -5.63 -7.80 -1.72
N ASN A 290 -5.41 -8.92 -2.41
CA ASN A 290 -6.43 -9.97 -2.55
C ASN A 290 -6.72 -10.66 -1.20
N MET A 291 -5.71 -10.86 -0.35
CA MET A 291 -5.91 -11.48 0.98
C MET A 291 -6.54 -10.49 1.99
N LYS A 292 -6.21 -9.20 1.91
CA LYS A 292 -6.72 -8.10 2.74
C LYS A 292 -8.05 -7.63 2.23
N THR A 293 -8.38 -7.59 0.94
CA THR A 293 -9.77 -7.34 0.53
C THR A 293 -10.67 -8.46 1.00
N THR A 294 -10.22 -9.71 1.00
CA THR A 294 -11.00 -10.83 1.55
C THR A 294 -11.10 -10.78 3.07
N ILE A 295 -10.00 -10.50 3.79
CA ILE A 295 -10.00 -10.34 5.26
C ILE A 295 -10.77 -9.08 5.68
N ILE A 296 -10.66 -7.96 4.95
CA ILE A 296 -11.44 -6.74 5.15
C ILE A 296 -12.91 -7.03 4.83
N PHE A 297 -13.26 -7.79 3.79
CA PHE A 297 -14.65 -8.21 3.57
C PHE A 297 -15.16 -9.10 4.70
N VAL A 298 -14.35 -10.02 5.23
CA VAL A 298 -14.74 -10.88 6.36
C VAL A 298 -14.84 -10.07 7.65
N ILE A 299 -13.94 -9.11 7.89
CA ILE A 299 -13.98 -8.21 9.05
C ILE A 299 -15.16 -7.24 8.92
N VAL A 300 -15.41 -6.65 7.74
CA VAL A 300 -16.55 -5.77 7.45
C VAL A 300 -17.85 -6.55 7.55
N ALA A 301 -17.91 -7.78 7.05
CA ALA A 301 -19.08 -8.64 7.22
C ALA A 301 -19.27 -9.00 8.71
N ALA A 302 -18.20 -9.33 9.44
CA ALA A 302 -18.26 -9.62 10.86
C ALA A 302 -18.64 -8.38 11.69
N THR A 303 -18.12 -7.19 11.39
CA THR A 303 -18.50 -5.94 12.07
C THR A 303 -19.90 -5.52 11.69
N VAL A 304 -20.36 -5.70 10.45
CA VAL A 304 -21.76 -5.47 10.07
C VAL A 304 -22.69 -6.44 10.80
N VAL A 305 -22.30 -7.71 10.98
CA VAL A 305 -23.07 -8.70 11.74
C VAL A 305 -23.08 -8.37 13.24
N VAL A 306 -21.95 -7.97 13.81
CA VAL A 306 -21.83 -7.58 15.22
C VAL A 306 -22.58 -6.26 15.50
N CYS A 307 -22.43 -5.24 14.64
CA CYS A 307 -23.17 -3.98 14.74
C CYS A 307 -24.69 -4.19 14.56
N LYS A 308 -25.12 -5.10 13.68
CA LYS A 308 -26.54 -5.47 13.60
C LYS A 308 -27.03 -6.20 14.86
N GLY A 309 -26.17 -6.98 15.52
CA GLY A 309 -26.48 -7.66 16.77
C GLY A 309 -26.76 -6.68 17.91
N THR A 310 -25.84 -5.74 18.16
CA THR A 310 -26.01 -4.71 19.20
C THR A 310 -27.14 -3.74 18.88
N LEU A 311 -27.30 -3.32 17.62
CA LEU A 311 -28.42 -2.45 17.22
C LEU A 311 -29.77 -3.15 17.39
N ARG A 312 -29.88 -4.46 17.07
CA ARG A 312 -31.11 -5.23 17.30
C ARG A 312 -31.47 -5.31 18.78
N GLN A 313 -30.49 -5.45 19.67
CA GLN A 313 -30.74 -5.50 21.11
C GLN A 313 -31.27 -4.16 21.63
N PHE A 314 -30.66 -3.05 21.21
CA PHE A 314 -31.16 -1.71 21.53
C PHE A 314 -32.56 -1.46 20.95
N GLN A 315 -32.78 -1.83 19.67
CA GLN A 315 -34.08 -1.70 19.02
C GLN A 315 -35.15 -2.52 19.73
N GLN A 316 -34.84 -3.74 20.18
CA GLN A 316 -35.77 -4.57 20.95
C GLN A 316 -36.15 -3.91 22.28
N GLN A 317 -35.16 -3.35 23.00
CA GLN A 317 -35.42 -2.63 24.25
C GLN A 317 -36.29 -1.39 24.01
N VAL A 318 -35.96 -0.57 23.00
CA VAL A 318 -36.78 0.61 22.65
C VAL A 318 -38.19 0.21 22.23
N ASN A 319 -38.34 -0.86 21.45
CA ASN A 319 -39.66 -1.34 21.02
C ASN A 319 -40.51 -1.84 22.19
N SER A 320 -39.93 -2.59 23.14
CA SER A 320 -40.67 -3.06 24.32
C SER A 320 -41.11 -1.92 25.22
N GLU A 321 -40.21 -0.95 25.46
CA GLU A 321 -40.53 0.22 26.30
C GLU A 321 -41.49 1.17 25.59
N SER A 322 -41.38 1.31 24.26
CA SER A 322 -42.32 2.06 23.43
C SER A 322 -43.72 1.46 23.49
N PHE A 323 -43.86 0.13 23.49
CA PHE A 323 -45.18 -0.49 23.64
C PHE A 323 -45.81 -0.16 25.00
N PHE A 324 -45.03 -0.28 26.07
CA PHE A 324 -45.48 0.03 27.43
C PHE A 324 -45.89 1.50 27.58
N CYS A 325 -45.06 2.43 27.11
CA CYS A 325 -45.34 3.86 27.19
C CYS A 325 -46.50 4.27 26.27
N GLY A 326 -46.64 3.64 25.10
CA GLY A 326 -47.75 3.88 24.18
C GLY A 326 -49.09 3.49 24.79
N ALA A 327 -49.16 2.32 25.42
CA ALA A 327 -50.36 1.86 26.14
C ALA A 327 -50.73 2.81 27.30
N ARG A 328 -49.73 3.27 28.08
CA ARG A 328 -49.95 4.17 29.21
C ARG A 328 -50.54 5.52 28.82
N HIS A 329 -50.13 6.06 27.67
CA HIS A 329 -50.57 7.37 27.17
C HIS A 329 -51.63 7.29 26.07
N ASN A 330 -52.22 6.09 25.86
CA ASN A 330 -53.24 5.83 24.85
C ASN A 330 -52.83 6.30 23.44
N ILE A 331 -51.59 6.00 23.05
CA ILE A 331 -51.06 6.34 21.72
C ILE A 331 -51.09 5.11 20.82
N ASN A 332 -51.62 5.30 19.62
CA ASN A 332 -51.60 4.28 18.59
C ASN A 332 -50.16 4.08 18.06
N PRO A 333 -49.65 2.84 17.93
CA PRO A 333 -48.35 2.57 17.32
C PRO A 333 -48.10 3.26 15.96
N ARG A 334 -49.16 3.48 15.17
CA ARG A 334 -49.07 4.22 13.89
C ARG A 334 -48.71 5.70 14.08
N GLU A 335 -49.26 6.35 15.10
CA GLU A 335 -48.93 7.76 15.42
C GLU A 335 -47.47 7.90 15.85
N VAL A 336 -46.99 6.93 16.64
CA VAL A 336 -45.58 6.86 17.04
C VAL A 336 -44.68 6.75 15.81
N GLN A 337 -45.01 5.84 14.88
CA GLN A 337 -44.25 5.66 13.65
C GLN A 337 -44.23 6.92 12.77
N MET A 338 -45.38 7.57 12.59
CA MET A 338 -45.47 8.82 11.83
C MET A 338 -44.63 9.93 12.45
N TYR A 339 -44.60 10.01 13.78
CA TYR A 339 -43.82 11.00 14.50
C TYR A 339 -42.30 10.79 14.35
N PHE A 340 -41.81 9.55 14.41
CA PHE A 340 -40.38 9.26 14.16
C PHE A 340 -39.96 9.53 12.72
N GLN A 341 -40.88 9.42 11.75
CA GLN A 341 -40.60 9.72 10.34
C GLN A 341 -40.63 11.22 10.05
N SER A 342 -41.50 11.97 10.73
CA SER A 342 -41.64 13.41 10.56
C SER A 342 -41.96 14.07 11.90
N PRO A 343 -40.94 14.54 12.65
CA PRO A 343 -41.14 15.21 13.93
C PRO A 343 -41.84 16.55 13.70
N THR A 344 -43.15 16.58 13.89
CA THR A 344 -43.93 17.82 13.78
C THR A 344 -43.86 18.63 15.06
N SER A 345 -43.87 19.95 14.96
CA SER A 345 -43.94 20.86 16.13
C SER A 345 -45.25 20.71 16.93
N ASN A 346 -46.30 20.16 16.32
CA ASN A 346 -47.65 20.11 16.88
C ASN A 346 -47.99 18.71 17.42
N ALA A 347 -47.12 18.12 18.23
CA ALA A 347 -47.43 16.86 18.88
C ALA A 347 -48.50 17.04 19.96
N THR A 348 -49.41 16.05 20.06
CA THR A 348 -50.43 15.99 21.10
C THR A 348 -49.79 15.87 22.48
N GLU A 349 -50.50 16.30 23.54
CA GLU A 349 -49.96 16.23 24.91
C GLU A 349 -49.63 14.78 25.32
N ASN A 350 -50.43 13.81 24.87
CA ASN A 350 -50.15 12.39 25.04
C ASN A 350 -48.80 12.01 24.41
N MET A 351 -48.52 12.45 23.19
CA MET A 351 -47.24 12.18 22.51
C MET A 351 -46.04 12.81 23.23
N LYS A 352 -46.19 14.02 23.77
CA LYS A 352 -45.15 14.64 24.60
C LYS A 352 -44.86 13.79 25.84
N CYS A 353 -45.89 13.33 26.54
CA CYS A 353 -45.72 12.49 27.72
C CYS A 353 -45.23 11.07 27.40
N PHE A 354 -45.59 10.52 26.23
CA PHE A 354 -45.01 9.28 25.72
C PHE A 354 -43.50 9.39 25.52
N ALA A 355 -43.03 10.49 24.92
CA ALA A 355 -41.60 10.74 24.76
C ALA A 355 -40.91 10.76 26.14
N LYS A 356 -41.45 11.51 27.12
CA LYS A 356 -40.92 11.48 28.50
C LYS A 356 -40.82 10.06 29.05
N CYS A 357 -41.91 9.28 28.98
CA CYS A 357 -41.94 7.91 29.50
C CYS A 357 -40.86 7.03 28.85
N LEU A 358 -40.71 7.11 27.53
CA LEU A 358 -39.73 6.33 26.79
C LEU A 358 -38.30 6.71 27.19
N PHE A 359 -38.00 8.02 27.22
CA PHE A 359 -36.68 8.54 27.57
C PHE A 359 -36.31 8.27 29.03
N GLU A 360 -37.29 8.26 29.93
CA GLU A 360 -37.09 7.94 31.35
C GLU A 360 -36.74 6.46 31.53
N ARG A 361 -37.40 5.56 30.79
CA ARG A 361 -37.15 4.12 30.87
C ARG A 361 -35.83 3.67 30.26
N ILE A 362 -35.38 4.32 29.19
CA ILE A 362 -34.03 4.10 28.65
C ILE A 362 -32.94 4.80 29.50
N GLY A 363 -33.36 5.57 30.52
CA GLY A 363 -32.50 6.25 31.49
C GLY A 363 -31.98 7.63 31.05
N PHE A 364 -32.30 8.07 29.84
CA PHE A 364 -31.76 9.29 29.25
C PHE A 364 -32.24 10.56 29.96
N VAL A 365 -33.50 10.59 30.41
CA VAL A 365 -34.02 11.63 31.30
C VAL A 365 -34.38 11.07 32.67
N ASP A 366 -34.30 11.89 33.70
CA ASP A 366 -34.80 11.56 35.03
C ASP A 366 -36.33 11.74 35.13
N SER A 367 -36.89 11.45 36.31
CA SER A 367 -38.33 11.60 36.57
C SER A 367 -38.83 13.05 36.46
N LYS A 368 -37.92 14.03 36.57
CA LYS A 368 -38.17 15.46 36.39
C LYS A 368 -38.09 15.90 34.92
N GLY A 369 -37.69 14.98 34.02
CA GLY A 369 -37.53 15.25 32.59
C GLY A 369 -36.18 15.88 32.23
N MET A 370 -35.25 15.98 33.18
CA MET A 370 -33.90 16.51 32.96
C MET A 370 -32.98 15.42 32.44
N VAL A 371 -32.06 15.77 31.55
CA VAL A 371 -31.08 14.82 31.01
C VAL A 371 -30.18 14.32 32.15
N ASN A 372 -29.99 13.00 32.23
CA ASN A 372 -29.17 12.37 33.26
C ASN A 372 -27.67 12.53 32.94
N ASP A 373 -27.06 13.56 33.50
CA ASP A 373 -25.63 13.88 33.29
C ASP A 373 -24.68 12.74 33.72
N ASN A 374 -25.11 11.85 34.62
CA ASN A 374 -24.28 10.73 35.04
C ASN A 374 -24.08 9.71 33.91
N LEU A 375 -25.11 9.46 33.09
CA LEU A 375 -25.00 8.55 31.94
C LEU A 375 -24.13 9.11 30.81
N ILE A 376 -24.06 10.44 30.70
CA ILE A 376 -23.15 11.11 29.77
C ILE A 376 -21.70 10.88 30.21
N LYS A 377 -21.43 11.03 31.52
CA LYS A 377 -20.09 10.82 32.10
C LYS A 377 -19.62 9.36 32.09
N GLU A 378 -20.54 8.41 32.13
CA GLU A 378 -20.22 6.97 32.06
C GLU A 378 -19.87 6.48 30.63
N ASN A 379 -19.70 7.38 29.64
CA ASN A 379 -19.38 7.05 28.24
C ASN A 379 -20.34 6.03 27.61
N ARG A 380 -21.61 6.01 28.03
CA ARG A 380 -22.62 5.13 27.43
C ARG A 380 -23.10 5.64 26.05
N TYR A 381 -22.80 6.90 25.72
CA TYR A 381 -23.12 7.53 24.44
C TYR A 381 -21.84 7.87 23.66
N PRO A 382 -21.90 7.92 22.31
CA PRO A 382 -20.76 8.34 21.50
C PRO A 382 -20.34 9.79 21.83
N ASP A 383 -19.04 10.07 21.85
CA ASP A 383 -18.50 11.41 22.12
C ASP A 383 -19.07 12.49 21.20
N GLU A 384 -19.42 12.11 19.97
CA GLU A 384 -20.06 12.96 18.95
C GLU A 384 -21.44 13.48 19.36
N LEU A 385 -22.16 12.76 20.25
CA LEU A 385 -23.51 13.12 20.67
C LEU A 385 -23.51 14.10 21.86
N ILE A 386 -22.42 14.17 22.62
CA ILE A 386 -22.31 14.99 23.85
C ILE A 386 -22.58 16.48 23.57
N PRO A 387 -21.99 17.12 22.53
CA PRO A 387 -22.25 18.53 22.24
C PRO A 387 -23.72 18.81 21.89
N SER A 388 -24.37 17.89 21.17
CA SER A 388 -25.79 18.00 20.83
C SER A 388 -26.67 17.88 22.08
N ILE A 389 -26.32 16.99 23.01
CA ILE A 389 -27.04 16.83 24.28
C ILE A 389 -26.94 18.10 25.12
N GLU A 390 -25.75 18.67 25.25
CA GLU A 390 -25.54 19.92 26.00
C GLU A 390 -26.31 21.09 25.39
N LYS A 391 -26.29 21.21 24.07
CA LYS A 391 -27.03 22.23 23.31
C LYS A 391 -28.55 22.11 23.49
N CYS A 392 -29.05 20.89 23.65
CA CYS A 392 -30.46 20.58 23.77
C CYS A 392 -31.00 20.59 25.21
N LYS A 393 -30.17 20.92 26.22
CA LYS A 393 -30.64 21.04 27.60
C LYS A 393 -31.73 22.13 27.70
N PRO A 394 -32.83 21.85 28.43
CA PRO A 394 -33.94 22.79 28.57
C PRO A 394 -33.49 24.05 29.33
N LYS A 395 -33.92 25.24 28.87
CA LYS A 395 -33.55 26.54 29.47
C LYS A 395 -34.64 27.17 30.33
N THR A 396 -35.87 26.68 30.25
CA THR A 396 -37.05 27.30 30.87
C THR A 396 -37.86 26.27 31.66
N PRO A 397 -38.48 26.66 32.79
CA PRO A 397 -39.38 25.80 33.52
C PRO A 397 -40.63 25.54 32.67
N MET A 398 -40.79 24.31 32.22
CA MET A 398 -41.94 23.81 31.46
C MET A 398 -42.50 22.58 32.19
N ASN A 399 -43.65 22.07 31.73
CA ASN A 399 -44.15 20.80 32.24
C ASN A 399 -43.14 19.67 31.91
N ASN A 400 -43.04 18.64 32.75
CA ASN A 400 -41.99 17.63 32.56
C ASN A 400 -42.10 16.89 31.21
N CYS A 401 -43.31 16.72 30.67
CA CYS A 401 -43.53 16.08 29.37
C CYS A 401 -42.98 16.91 28.22
N GLU A 402 -43.21 18.22 28.26
CA GLU A 402 -42.78 19.21 27.28
C GLU A 402 -41.27 19.43 27.34
N ILE A 403 -40.68 19.39 28.53
CA ILE A 403 -39.22 19.39 28.70
C ILE A 403 -38.60 18.21 27.92
N SER A 404 -39.00 16.97 28.22
CA SER A 404 -38.43 15.78 27.58
C SER A 404 -38.71 15.75 26.07
N PHE A 405 -39.89 16.20 25.66
CA PHE A 405 -40.25 16.30 24.26
C PHE A 405 -39.40 17.32 23.48
N ASN A 406 -39.14 18.48 24.08
CA ASN A 406 -38.30 19.52 23.47
C ASN A 406 -36.84 19.08 23.36
N VAL A 407 -36.31 18.39 24.37
CA VAL A 407 -34.99 17.77 24.32
C VAL A 407 -34.93 16.76 23.17
N PHE A 408 -35.93 15.88 23.05
CA PHE A 408 -35.98 14.89 21.98
C PHE A 408 -36.01 15.52 20.58
N ASN A 409 -36.88 16.50 20.38
CA ASN A 409 -36.98 17.22 19.10
C ASN A 409 -35.71 17.97 18.74
N CYS A 410 -35.05 18.56 19.74
CA CYS A 410 -33.77 19.22 19.53
C CYS A 410 -32.70 18.22 19.07
N LEU A 411 -32.61 17.05 19.71
CA LEU A 411 -31.66 16.00 19.34
C LEU A 411 -31.89 15.46 17.93
N ILE A 412 -33.14 15.19 17.54
CA ILE A 412 -33.44 14.75 16.17
C ILE A 412 -33.06 15.84 15.16
N LYS A 413 -33.42 17.09 15.41
CA LYS A 413 -33.13 18.20 14.50
C LYS A 413 -31.62 18.43 14.34
N ASP A 414 -30.85 18.26 15.40
CA ASP A 414 -29.38 18.39 15.35
C ASP A 414 -28.74 17.18 14.66
N GLY A 415 -29.18 15.96 14.96
CA GLY A 415 -28.67 14.73 14.34
C GLY A 415 -28.95 14.62 12.83
N ILE A 416 -30.09 15.14 12.36
CA ILE A 416 -30.39 15.21 10.91
C ILE A 416 -29.45 16.19 10.21
N LYS A 417 -29.10 17.32 10.84
CA LYS A 417 -28.22 18.33 10.23
C LYS A 417 -26.77 17.90 10.06
N ASN A 418 -26.30 16.93 10.85
CA ASN A 418 -24.91 16.46 10.79
C ASN A 418 -24.72 15.26 9.85
N ASN A 419 -25.81 14.64 9.37
CA ASN A 419 -25.78 13.51 8.43
C ASN A 419 -26.18 13.89 6.99
N VAL A 420 -26.49 15.16 6.77
CA VAL A 420 -26.71 15.80 5.45
C VAL A 420 -25.60 16.81 5.25
#